data_AF-A0A5K0ZXI1-F1
#
_entry.id   AF-A0A5K0ZXI1-F1
#
_cell.length_a   1.000
_cell.length_b   1.000
_cell.length_c   1.000
_cell.angle_alpha   90.00
_cell.angle_beta   90.00
_cell.angle_gamma   90.00
#
_symmetry.space_group_name_H-M   'P 1'
#
loop_
_entity.id
_entity.type
_entity.pdbx_description
1 polymer ?
#
loop_
_entity_poly.entity_id
_entity_poly.type
_entity_poly.pdbx_seq_one_letter_code
_entity_poly.pdbx_strand_id
1 'polypeptide(L)'
;LSQRIWKYFKGDEEALGSVMEAILARRLAGKHEETDDELMDELRLKPLDDVSDQEFESDFEELHQTDEEIDNLYNARQYVEKKLMKDEFFNMSSEKYDEMVKEATEKGFLQDTGKCEEILEDMLNWDELLP
;
A
#
# COMPACT_ATOMS: atom_id res chain seq x y z
N LEU A 1 -25.21 18.02 26.87
CA LEU A 1 -23.87 17.66 26.38
C LEU A 1 -23.03 17.07 27.52
N SER A 2 -22.81 17.78 28.62
CA SER A 2 -22.02 17.30 29.78
C SER A 2 -22.48 15.97 30.37
N GLN A 3 -23.80 15.72 30.47
CA GLN A 3 -24.31 14.40 30.91
C GLN A 3 -24.01 13.27 29.91
N ARG A 4 -23.95 13.55 28.61
CA ARG A 4 -23.62 12.55 27.57
C ARG A 4 -22.12 12.26 27.58
N ILE A 5 -21.29 13.29 27.77
CA ILE A 5 -19.84 13.19 27.94
C ILE A 5 -19.48 12.39 29.20
N TRP A 6 -20.17 12.64 30.32
CA TRP A 6 -19.96 11.87 31.55
C TRP A 6 -20.30 10.38 31.40
N LYS A 7 -21.34 10.05 30.60
CA LYS A 7 -21.66 8.65 30.28
C LYS A 7 -20.56 7.99 29.45
N TYR A 8 -20.07 8.69 28.43
CA TYR A 8 -18.93 8.24 27.62
C TYR A 8 -17.69 7.97 28.49
N PHE A 9 -17.32 8.91 29.39
CA PHE A 9 -16.21 8.71 30.33
C PHE A 9 -16.43 7.61 31.37
N LYS A 10 -17.66 7.10 31.53
CA LYS A 10 -17.97 5.94 32.37
C LYS A 10 -17.92 4.59 31.63
N GLY A 11 -17.49 4.58 30.36
CA GLY A 11 -17.33 3.37 29.55
C GLY A 11 -18.55 3.02 28.68
N ASP A 12 -19.48 3.96 28.48
CA ASP A 12 -20.60 3.79 27.53
C ASP A 12 -20.15 4.24 26.13
N GLU A 13 -19.60 3.32 25.34
CA GLU A 13 -19.08 3.59 23.99
C GLU A 13 -20.18 4.06 23.01
N GLU A 14 -21.43 3.62 23.20
CA GLU A 14 -22.57 4.05 22.38
C GLU A 14 -22.89 5.55 22.57
N ALA A 15 -22.44 6.15 23.68
CA ALA A 15 -22.64 7.57 23.95
C ALA A 15 -21.78 8.47 23.04
N LEU A 16 -20.68 7.96 22.46
CA LEU A 16 -19.75 8.75 21.64
C LEU A 16 -20.44 9.35 20.42
N GLY A 17 -21.23 8.56 19.69
CA GLY A 17 -21.99 9.04 18.53
C GLY A 17 -22.95 10.17 18.90
N SER A 18 -23.64 10.04 20.05
CA SER A 18 -24.58 11.05 20.55
C SER A 18 -23.91 12.33 21.06
N VAL A 19 -22.68 12.23 21.55
CA VAL A 19 -21.84 13.37 21.95
C VAL A 19 -21.37 14.12 20.70
N MET A 20 -20.84 13.41 19.71
CA MET A 20 -20.30 13.99 18.48
C MET A 20 -21.40 14.68 17.66
N GLU A 21 -22.57 14.07 17.53
CA GLU A 21 -23.72 14.67 16.85
C GLU A 21 -24.17 15.97 17.53
N ALA A 22 -24.20 16.00 18.86
CA ALA A 22 -24.57 17.19 19.61
C ALA A 22 -23.55 18.33 19.48
N ILE A 23 -22.26 18.01 19.39
CA ILE A 23 -21.18 18.98 19.12
C ILE A 23 -21.34 19.55 17.70
N LEU A 24 -21.56 18.69 16.70
CA LEU A 24 -21.77 19.12 15.32
C LEU A 24 -23.01 20.01 15.16
N ALA A 25 -24.14 19.64 15.76
CA ALA A 25 -25.36 20.44 15.73
C ALA A 25 -25.17 21.82 16.38
N ARG A 26 -24.39 21.90 17.46
CA ARG A 26 -24.05 23.14 18.16
C ARG A 26 -23.12 24.03 17.32
N ARG A 27 -22.13 23.44 16.65
CA ARG A 27 -21.21 24.12 15.72
C ARG A 27 -21.97 24.71 14.52
N LEU A 28 -22.88 23.94 13.93
CA LEU A 28 -23.71 24.40 12.80
C LEU A 28 -24.68 25.53 13.20
N ALA A 29 -25.08 25.60 14.47
CA ALA A 29 -25.93 26.67 14.98
C ALA A 29 -25.18 28.00 15.26
N GLY A 30 -23.85 28.05 15.06
CA GLY A 30 -23.04 29.27 15.15
C GLY A 30 -22.98 29.92 16.53
N LYS A 31 -23.26 29.17 17.60
CA LYS A 31 -23.40 29.70 18.96
C LYS A 31 -22.10 29.75 19.79
N HIS A 32 -20.98 29.19 19.31
CA HIS A 32 -19.81 28.96 20.17
C HIS A 32 -18.46 29.03 19.44
N GLU A 33 -17.84 30.20 19.45
CA GLU A 33 -16.40 30.32 19.15
C GLU A 33 -15.56 30.23 20.45
N GLU A 34 -16.08 30.64 21.62
CA GLU A 34 -15.30 30.66 22.88
C GLU A 34 -15.58 29.50 23.87
N THR A 35 -16.74 28.82 23.80
CA THR A 35 -17.09 27.76 24.80
C THR A 35 -16.80 26.35 24.31
N ASP A 36 -16.58 26.18 23.01
CA ASP A 36 -16.25 24.87 22.44
C ASP A 36 -14.77 24.52 22.72
N ASP A 37 -13.89 25.49 22.94
CA ASP A 37 -12.49 25.25 23.29
C ASP A 37 -12.33 24.55 24.65
N GLU A 38 -13.04 25.01 25.70
CA GLU A 38 -13.02 24.37 27.03
C GLU A 38 -13.61 22.96 27.00
N LEU A 39 -14.63 22.74 26.15
CA LEU A 39 -15.24 21.43 25.94
C LEU A 39 -14.30 20.48 25.17
N MET A 40 -13.60 20.99 24.16
CA MET A 40 -12.61 20.24 23.40
C MET A 40 -11.39 19.91 24.27
N ASP A 41 -11.03 20.77 25.22
CA ASP A 41 -10.02 20.48 26.23
C ASP A 41 -10.48 19.43 27.26
N GLU A 42 -11.77 19.39 27.62
CA GLU A 42 -12.34 18.30 28.45
C GLU A 42 -12.37 16.96 27.69
N LEU A 43 -12.57 16.99 26.37
CA LEU A 43 -12.49 15.82 25.48
C LEU A 43 -11.06 15.44 25.08
N ARG A 44 -10.08 16.34 25.25
CA ARG A 44 -8.66 16.03 25.07
C ARG A 44 -8.27 15.04 26.16
N LEU A 45 -8.17 13.79 25.70
CA LEU A 45 -7.85 12.58 26.43
C LEU A 45 -6.86 12.82 27.58
N LYS A 46 -7.30 12.58 28.83
CA LYS A 46 -6.40 11.92 29.78
C LYS A 46 -6.12 10.53 29.24
N PRO A 47 -4.90 9.98 29.42
CA PRO A 47 -4.63 8.59 29.09
C PRO A 47 -5.72 7.71 29.69
N LEU A 48 -6.36 6.90 28.84
CA LEU A 48 -7.29 5.87 29.29
C LEU A 48 -6.46 4.86 30.10
N ASP A 49 -6.77 4.72 31.38
CA ASP A 49 -6.01 3.91 32.35
C ASP A 49 -6.06 2.40 32.05
N ASP A 50 -6.95 1.98 31.13
CA ASP A 50 -7.26 0.57 30.80
C ASP A 50 -7.00 0.25 29.32
N VAL A 51 -6.22 1.07 28.62
CA VAL A 51 -5.67 0.64 27.32
C VAL A 51 -4.41 -0.13 27.64
N SER A 52 -4.47 -1.46 27.57
CA SER A 52 -3.26 -2.25 27.65
C SER A 52 -2.40 -1.91 26.43
N ASP A 53 -1.16 -1.49 26.65
CA ASP A 53 -0.21 -1.18 25.56
C ASP A 53 -0.16 -2.34 24.54
N GLN A 54 -0.40 -3.56 25.01
CA GLN A 54 -0.41 -4.80 24.25
C GLN A 54 -1.45 -4.86 23.11
N GLU A 55 -2.67 -4.34 23.28
CA GLU A 55 -3.70 -4.36 22.22
C GLU A 55 -3.45 -3.29 21.14
N PHE A 56 -2.88 -2.15 21.53
CA PHE A 56 -2.49 -1.11 20.58
C PHE A 56 -1.21 -1.51 19.82
N GLU A 57 -0.27 -2.15 20.51
CA GLU A 57 0.97 -2.66 19.91
C GLU A 57 0.72 -3.85 18.99
N SER A 58 -0.24 -4.74 19.28
CA SER A 58 -0.52 -5.90 18.44
C SER A 58 -1.01 -5.53 17.03
N ASP A 59 -1.90 -4.55 16.94
CA ASP A 59 -2.41 -4.06 15.65
C ASP A 59 -1.31 -3.39 14.83
N PHE A 60 -0.34 -2.76 15.50
CA PHE A 60 0.82 -2.15 14.87
C PHE A 60 1.83 -3.21 14.40
N GLU A 61 2.06 -4.24 15.21
CA GLU A 61 3.00 -5.32 14.91
C GLU A 61 2.49 -6.22 13.76
N GLU A 62 1.18 -6.45 13.65
CA GLU A 62 0.58 -7.14 12.50
C GLU A 62 0.74 -6.34 11.20
N LEU A 63 0.55 -5.02 11.23
CA LEU A 63 0.77 -4.15 10.05
C LEU A 63 2.25 -4.06 9.63
N HIS A 64 3.17 -4.33 10.55
CA HIS A 64 4.61 -4.31 10.33
C HIS A 64 5.24 -5.70 10.21
N GLN A 65 4.45 -6.77 10.15
CA GLN A 65 4.91 -8.08 9.67
C GLN A 65 5.21 -7.98 8.17
N THR A 66 6.36 -7.40 7.86
CA THR A 66 7.02 -7.63 6.58
C THR A 66 7.41 -9.10 6.52
N ASP A 67 7.21 -9.70 5.34
CA ASP A 67 7.77 -11.01 5.04
C ASP A 67 9.28 -11.01 5.37
N GLU A 68 9.69 -11.85 6.33
CA GLU A 68 11.08 -12.02 6.80
C GLU A 68 12.03 -12.56 5.69
N GLU A 69 11.71 -12.37 4.41
CA GLU A 69 12.54 -12.84 3.31
C GLU A 69 13.78 -11.94 3.10
N ILE A 70 13.71 -10.67 3.53
CA ILE A 70 14.81 -9.70 3.39
C ILE A 70 15.07 -8.97 4.72
N ASP A 71 15.98 -9.51 5.53
CA ASP A 71 16.44 -8.90 6.80
C ASP A 71 17.02 -7.50 6.66
N ASN A 72 17.52 -7.14 5.48
CA ASN A 72 18.14 -5.84 5.22
C ASN A 72 17.81 -5.33 3.81
N LEU A 73 16.95 -4.31 3.74
CA LEU A 73 16.51 -3.67 2.49
C LEU A 73 17.65 -3.07 1.66
N TYR A 74 18.77 -2.67 2.28
CA TYR A 74 19.95 -2.19 1.53
C TYR A 74 20.63 -3.29 0.71
N ASN A 75 20.45 -4.56 1.08
CA ASN A 75 20.99 -5.72 0.38
C ASN A 75 19.98 -6.36 -0.58
N ALA A 76 18.77 -5.81 -0.72
CA ALA A 76 17.71 -6.36 -1.55
C ALA A 76 18.18 -6.64 -3.00
N ARG A 77 19.01 -5.76 -3.58
CA ARG A 77 19.56 -5.96 -4.93
C ARG A 77 20.36 -7.25 -5.05
N GLN A 78 21.28 -7.51 -4.12
CA GLN A 78 22.12 -8.71 -4.15
C GLN A 78 21.31 -9.99 -3.92
N TYR A 79 20.29 -9.91 -3.06
CA TYR A 79 19.37 -11.01 -2.82
C TYR A 79 18.59 -11.37 -4.10
N VAL A 80 18.01 -10.35 -4.76
CA VAL A 80 17.27 -10.51 -6.02
C VAL A 80 18.19 -11.04 -7.13
N GLU A 81 19.39 -10.47 -7.29
CA GLU A 81 20.40 -10.96 -8.24
C GLU A 81 20.69 -12.45 -8.01
N LYS A 82 20.94 -12.89 -6.77
CA LYS A 82 21.21 -14.29 -6.45
C LYS A 82 20.01 -15.22 -6.68
N LYS A 83 18.80 -14.75 -6.42
CA LYS A 83 17.55 -15.51 -6.64
C LYS A 83 17.30 -15.69 -8.14
N LEU A 84 17.51 -14.64 -8.91
CA LEU A 84 17.29 -14.63 -10.37
C LEU A 84 18.44 -15.25 -11.16
N MET A 85 19.68 -15.23 -10.67
CA MET A 85 20.82 -15.93 -11.30
C MET A 85 20.62 -17.45 -11.44
N LYS A 86 19.70 -18.04 -10.65
CA LYS A 86 19.33 -19.46 -10.80
C LYS A 86 18.39 -19.71 -11.98
N ASP A 87 17.73 -18.66 -12.47
CA ASP A 87 16.84 -18.75 -13.62
C ASP A 87 17.69 -18.77 -14.90
N GLU A 88 17.52 -19.82 -15.69
CA GLU A 88 18.26 -20.06 -16.92
C GLU A 88 18.00 -19.00 -18.01
N PHE A 89 16.92 -18.23 -17.84
CA PHE A 89 16.49 -17.17 -18.74
C PHE A 89 16.79 -15.77 -18.20
N PHE A 90 17.29 -15.65 -16.96
CA PHE A 90 17.69 -14.36 -16.42
C PHE A 90 18.97 -13.87 -17.10
N ASN A 91 18.93 -12.65 -17.62
CA ASN A 91 20.01 -12.07 -18.43
C ASN A 91 20.37 -12.90 -19.68
N MET A 92 19.35 -13.46 -20.35
CA MET A 92 19.51 -14.19 -21.62
C MET A 92 20.20 -13.30 -22.68
N SER A 93 21.23 -13.83 -23.34
CA SER A 93 21.84 -13.17 -24.48
C SER A 93 20.93 -13.25 -25.71
N SER A 94 21.06 -12.27 -26.61
CA SER A 94 20.37 -12.28 -27.91
C SER A 94 20.61 -13.60 -28.66
N GLU A 95 21.86 -14.10 -28.65
CA GLU A 95 22.22 -15.35 -29.32
C GLU A 95 21.47 -16.57 -28.76
N LYS A 96 21.28 -16.64 -27.43
CA LYS A 96 20.55 -17.74 -26.79
C LYS A 96 19.06 -17.65 -27.10
N TYR A 97 18.51 -16.44 -27.19
CA TYR A 97 17.13 -16.22 -27.60
C TYR A 97 16.89 -16.67 -29.04
N ASP A 98 17.78 -16.29 -29.97
CA ASP A 98 17.68 -16.67 -31.38
C ASP A 98 17.75 -18.19 -31.57
N GLU A 99 18.61 -18.87 -30.81
CA GLU A 99 18.72 -20.34 -30.82
C GLU A 99 17.42 -20.99 -30.32
N MET A 100 16.83 -20.48 -29.23
CA MET A 100 15.56 -20.98 -28.69
C MET A 100 14.40 -20.77 -29.67
N VAL A 101 14.30 -19.60 -30.29
CA VAL A 101 13.26 -19.28 -31.28
C VAL A 101 13.41 -20.18 -32.49
N LYS A 102 14.64 -20.40 -32.95
CA LYS A 102 14.92 -21.32 -34.07
C LYS A 102 14.54 -22.76 -33.73
N GLU A 103 14.91 -23.26 -32.56
CA GLU A 103 14.54 -24.60 -32.10
C GLU A 103 13.01 -24.76 -31.98
N ALA A 104 12.32 -23.75 -31.46
CA ALA A 104 10.86 -23.75 -31.34
C ALA A 104 10.16 -23.74 -32.72
N THR A 105 10.73 -23.01 -33.69
CA THR A 105 10.24 -22.95 -35.08
C THR A 105 10.49 -24.28 -35.80
N GLU A 106 11.67 -24.88 -35.64
CA GLU A 106 12.02 -26.19 -36.23
C GLU A 106 11.17 -27.34 -35.67
N LYS A 107 10.85 -27.30 -34.37
CA LYS A 107 9.94 -28.26 -33.73
C LYS A 107 8.46 -28.00 -34.04
N GLY A 108 8.14 -26.89 -34.72
CA GLY A 108 6.77 -26.52 -35.11
C GLY A 108 5.90 -25.99 -33.97
N PHE A 109 6.50 -25.59 -32.83
CA PHE A 109 5.79 -24.92 -31.75
C PHE A 109 5.49 -23.46 -32.06
N LEU A 110 6.27 -22.85 -32.95
CA LEU A 110 6.16 -21.45 -33.34
C LEU A 110 6.11 -21.35 -34.88
N GLN A 111 5.30 -20.44 -35.40
CA GLN A 111 5.43 -19.99 -36.79
C GLN A 111 6.52 -18.92 -36.86
N ASP A 112 7.16 -18.79 -38.03
CA ASP A 112 8.23 -17.83 -38.28
C ASP A 112 7.92 -16.43 -37.72
N THR A 113 8.66 -16.03 -36.69
CA THR A 113 8.46 -14.78 -35.95
C THR A 113 9.03 -13.56 -36.64
N GLY A 114 9.76 -13.72 -37.75
CA GLY A 114 10.43 -12.60 -38.43
C GLY A 114 9.47 -11.48 -38.83
N LYS A 115 8.23 -11.82 -39.18
CA LYS A 115 7.20 -10.80 -39.50
C LYS A 115 6.72 -10.01 -38.29
N CYS A 116 6.68 -10.64 -37.12
CA CYS A 116 6.30 -9.96 -35.89
C CYS A 116 7.43 -9.02 -35.43
N GLU A 117 8.69 -9.46 -35.57
CA GLU A 117 9.86 -8.62 -35.29
C GLU A 117 9.91 -7.41 -36.22
N GLU A 118 9.68 -7.59 -37.53
CA GLU A 118 9.63 -6.48 -38.50
C GLU A 118 8.56 -5.44 -38.12
N ILE A 119 7.36 -5.89 -37.73
CA ILE A 119 6.29 -4.98 -37.26
C ILE A 119 6.71 -4.24 -35.98
N LEU A 120 7.40 -4.91 -35.06
CA LEU A 120 7.83 -4.30 -33.80
C LEU A 120 8.98 -3.31 -34.01
N GLU A 121 9.92 -3.59 -34.91
CA GLU A 121 10.97 -2.64 -35.30
C GLU A 121 10.37 -1.41 -35.99
N ASP A 122 9.38 -1.61 -36.86
CA ASP A 122 8.61 -0.51 -37.44
C ASP A 122 7.95 0.31 -36.31
N MET A 123 7.25 -0.34 -35.38
CA MET A 123 6.61 0.32 -34.22
C MET A 123 7.58 1.11 -33.35
N LEU A 124 8.81 0.61 -33.18
CA LEU A 124 9.86 1.28 -32.40
C LEU A 124 10.39 2.52 -33.11
N ASN A 125 10.47 2.49 -34.45
CA ASN A 125 10.95 3.58 -35.29
C ASN A 125 9.83 4.47 -35.84
N TRP A 126 8.63 4.40 -35.26
CA TRP A 126 7.49 5.22 -35.68
C TRP A 126 7.76 6.74 -35.62
N ASP A 127 8.66 7.18 -34.75
CA ASP A 127 9.08 8.59 -34.67
C ASP A 127 9.90 9.05 -35.91
N GLU A 128 10.54 8.14 -36.64
CA GLU A 128 11.29 8.46 -37.88
C GLU A 128 10.42 8.34 -39.14
N LEU A 129 9.28 7.64 -39.05
CA LEU A 129 8.34 7.42 -40.14
C LEU A 129 7.23 8.49 -40.23
N LEU A 130 7.08 9.32 -39.22
CA LEU A 130 6.16 10.46 -39.21
C LEU A 130 6.87 11.74 -39.71
N PRO A 131 6.28 12.48 -40.67
CA PRO A 131 6.89 13.70 -41.24
C PRO A 131 6.91 14.90 -40.29
#